data_AF-A0A828UCK3-F1
#
_entry.id   AF-A0A828UCK3-F1
#
_cell.length_a   1.000
_cell.length_b   1.000
_cell.length_c   1.000
_cell.angle_alpha   90.00
_cell.angle_beta   90.00
_cell.angle_gamma   90.00
#
_symmetry.space_group_name_H-M   'P 1'
#
loop_
_entity.id
_entity.type
_entity.pdbx_description
1 polymer ?
#
loop_
_entity_poly.entity_id
_entity_poly.type
_entity_poly.pdbx_seq_one_letter_code
_entity_poly.pdbx_strand_id
1 'polypeptide(L)' 'MNTENSQALILKSVKELAAISDDSIINVSALCRMLSIDANNVRQRVFQTGCSTFEAIQYYCSKKQ' A
#
# COMPACT_ATOMS: atom_id res chain seq x y z
N MET A 1 8.30 0.56 17.08
CA MET A 1 7.77 -0.14 15.88
C MET A 1 8.14 0.69 14.66
N ASN A 2 8.77 0.07 13.67
CA ASN A 2 9.63 0.71 12.66
C ASN A 2 8.83 1.32 11.49
N THR A 3 8.04 2.36 11.78
CA THR A 3 7.19 3.06 10.79
C THR A 3 7.98 3.65 9.63
N GLU A 4 9.22 4.09 9.87
CA GLU A 4 10.13 4.61 8.85
C GLU A 4 10.41 3.58 7.74
N ASN A 5 10.52 2.29 8.09
CA ASN A 5 10.81 1.24 7.11
C ASN A 5 9.60 0.92 6.21
N SER A 6 8.38 0.96 6.76
CA SER A 6 7.16 0.69 5.99
C SER A 6 6.86 1.80 4.99
N GLN A 7 7.09 3.07 5.35
CA GLN A 7 6.88 4.20 4.45
C GLN A 7 7.86 4.21 3.27
N ALA A 8 9.13 3.94 3.53
CA ALA A 8 10.16 3.85 2.50
C ALA A 8 9.86 2.73 1.49
N LEU A 9 9.42 1.56 1.98
CA LEU A 9 9.01 0.44 1.13
C LEU A 9 7.84 0.82 0.21
N ILE A 10 6.78 1.41 0.77
CA ILE A 10 5.60 1.80 -0.02
C ILE A 10 5.98 2.83 -1.08
N LEU A 11 6.79 3.84 -0.71
CA LEU A 11 7.24 4.87 -1.66
C LEU A 11 8.06 4.26 -2.81
N LYS A 12 8.94 3.29 -2.51
CA LYS A 12 9.70 2.58 -3.54
C LYS A 12 8.77 1.83 -4.50
N SER A 13 7.82 1.06 -3.98
CA SER A 13 6.87 0.31 -4.82
C SER A 13 5.94 1.22 -5.64
N VAL A 14 5.55 2.37 -5.10
CA VAL A 14 4.78 3.38 -5.84
C VAL A 14 5.58 3.94 -7.01
N LYS A 15 6.87 4.25 -6.81
CA LYS A 15 7.74 4.74 -7.89
C LYS A 15 7.96 3.69 -8.98
N GLU A 16 8.19 2.45 -8.59
CA GLU A 16 8.34 1.33 -9.53
C GLU A 16 7.05 1.11 -10.33
N LEU A 17 5.89 1.17 -9.68
CA LEU A 17 4.60 1.03 -10.35
C LEU A 17 4.30 2.20 -11.30
N ALA A 18 4.64 3.43 -10.91
CA ALA A 18 4.50 4.60 -11.76
C ALA A 18 5.42 4.54 -12.99
N ALA A 19 6.60 3.94 -12.87
CA ALA A 19 7.54 3.80 -13.99
C ALA A 19 7.09 2.80 -15.06
N ILE A 20 6.19 1.86 -14.72
CA ILE A 20 5.66 0.85 -15.63
C ILE A 20 4.21 1.12 -16.07
N SER A 21 3.60 2.18 -15.56
CA SER A 21 2.22 2.58 -15.83
C SER A 21 2.22 3.90 -16.57
N ASP A 22 1.68 3.94 -17.79
CA ASP A 22 1.46 5.20 -18.52
C ASP A 22 0.37 6.08 -17.88
N ASP A 23 -0.38 5.55 -16.91
CA ASP A 23 -1.39 6.29 -16.17
C ASP A 23 -0.80 7.13 -15.03
N SER A 24 -1.31 8.35 -14.90
CA SER A 24 -1.08 9.25 -13.76
C SER A 24 -1.76 8.77 -12.45
N ILE A 25 -2.51 7.66 -12.50
CA ILE A 25 -3.27 7.11 -11.38
C ILE A 25 -2.65 5.77 -10.95
N ILE A 26 -2.19 5.70 -9.70
CA ILE A 26 -1.69 4.46 -9.11
C ILE A 26 -2.86 3.51 -8.83
N ASN A 27 -2.85 2.35 -9.48
CA ASN A 27 -3.79 1.27 -9.19
C ASN A 27 -3.46 0.61 -7.84
N VAL A 28 -4.31 0.84 -6.84
CA VAL A 28 -4.16 0.28 -5.48
C VAL A 28 -4.03 -1.24 -5.47
N SER A 29 -4.75 -1.95 -6.34
CA SER A 29 -4.68 -3.41 -6.40
C SER A 29 -3.33 -3.89 -6.97
N ALA A 30 -2.76 -3.17 -7.94
CA ALA A 30 -1.42 -3.45 -8.45
C ALA A 30 -0.35 -3.18 -7.37
N LEU A 31 -0.46 -2.05 -6.66
CA LEU A 31 0.44 -1.71 -5.56
C LEU A 31 0.40 -2.76 -4.44
N CYS A 32 -0.81 -3.21 -4.06
CA CYS A 32 -0.97 -4.27 -3.06
C CYS A 32 -0.28 -5.58 -3.49
N ARG A 33 -0.34 -5.96 -4.77
CA ARG A 33 0.38 -7.14 -5.27
C ARG A 33 1.89 -7.00 -5.13
N MET A 34 2.46 -5.84 -5.47
CA MET A 34 3.90 -5.59 -5.30
C MET A 34 4.35 -5.69 -3.85
N LEU A 35 3.51 -5.22 -2.92
CA LEU A 35 3.75 -5.31 -1.48
C LEU A 35 3.34 -6.67 -0.88
N SER A 36 2.84 -7.60 -1.72
CA SER A 36 2.22 -8.88 -1.36
C SER A 36 1.19 -8.76 -0.23
N ILE A 37 0.34 -7.75 -0.31
CA ILE A 37 -0.79 -7.47 0.58
C ILE A 37 -2.09 -7.83 -0.15
N ASP A 38 -3.06 -8.37 0.57
CA ASP A 38 -4.40 -8.58 0.03
C ASP A 38 -5.16 -7.24 -0.06
N ALA A 39 -5.48 -6.83 -1.30
CA ALA A 39 -6.22 -5.60 -1.56
C ALA A 39 -7.64 -5.62 -0.96
N ASN A 40 -8.24 -6.79 -0.75
CA ASN A 40 -9.52 -6.91 -0.08
C ASN A 40 -9.43 -6.53 1.40
N ASN A 41 -8.37 -6.98 2.07
CA ASN A 41 -8.12 -6.62 3.47
C ASN A 41 -7.88 -5.11 3.63
N VAL A 42 -7.16 -4.49 2.69
CA VAL A 42 -6.98 -3.02 2.64
C VAL A 42 -8.33 -2.31 2.52
N ARG A 43 -9.18 -2.70 1.57
CA ARG A 43 -10.52 -2.12 1.39
C ARG A 43 -11.41 -2.30 2.62
N GLN A 44 -11.40 -3.48 3.22
CA GLN A 44 -12.15 -3.78 4.44
C GLN A 44 -11.70 -2.90 5.60
N ARG A 45 -10.39 -2.69 5.76
CA ARG A 45 -9.86 -1.80 6.81
C ARG A 45 -10.27 -0.35 6.59
N VAL A 46 -10.16 0.16 5.37
CA VAL A 46 -10.63 1.51 5.01
C VAL A 46 -12.11 1.67 5.38
N PHE A 47 -12.94 0.70 5.01
CA PHE A 47 -14.37 0.71 5.32
C PHE A 47 -14.65 0.69 6.83
N GLN A 48 -13.96 -0.19 7.58
CA GLN A 48 -14.20 -0.38 9.01
C GLN A 48 -13.67 0.76 9.89
N THR A 49 -12.63 1.46 9.45
CA THR A 49 -11.90 2.44 10.28
C THR A 49 -12.02 3.88 9.78
N GLY A 50 -12.43 4.08 8.53
CA GLY A 50 -12.43 5.39 7.87
C GLY A 50 -11.04 5.93 7.56
N CYS A 51 -9.98 5.15 7.75
CA CYS A 51 -8.61 5.59 7.44
C CYS A 51 -8.39 5.65 5.92
N SER A 52 -7.37 6.39 5.51
CA SER A 52 -6.96 6.42 4.11
C SER A 52 -6.46 5.06 3.64
N THR A 53 -6.52 4.83 2.32
CA THR A 53 -5.92 3.65 1.68
C THR A 53 -4.43 3.52 2.02
N PHE A 54 -3.71 4.64 2.11
CA PHE A 54 -2.29 4.65 2.45
C PHE A 54 -2.04 4.17 3.89
N GLU A 55 -2.80 4.68 4.86
CA GLU A 55 -2.71 4.22 6.26
C GLU A 55 -3.09 2.74 6.40
N ALA A 56 -4.08 2.28 5.62
CA ALA A 56 -4.44 0.86 5.59
C ALA A 56 -3.29 -0.01 5.04
N ILE A 57 -2.63 0.40 3.96
CA ILE A 57 -1.46 -0.29 3.40
C ILE A 57 -0.29 -0.29 4.40
N GLN A 58 0.01 0.86 5.02
CA GLN A 58 1.04 0.96 6.06
C GLN A 58 0.80 -0.01 7.23
N TYR A 59 -0.45 -0.16 7.66
CA TYR A 59 -0.79 -1.11 8.72
C TYR A 59 -0.44 -2.55 8.33
N TYR A 60 -0.75 -2.98 7.11
CA TYR A 60 -0.43 -4.33 6.66
C TYR A 60 1.06 -4.54 6.34
N CYS A 61 1.77 -3.49 5.89
CA CYS A 61 3.23 -3.52 5.78
C CYS A 61 3.91 -3.70 7.15
N SER A 62 3.45 -2.99 8.17
CA SER A 62 4.03 -3.07 9.52
C SER A 62 3.69 -4.37 10.25
N LYS A 63 2.55 -5.00 9.94
CA LYS A 63 2.18 -6.34 10.44
C LYS A 63 2.98 -7.51 9.84
N LYS A 64 3.70 -7.29 8.74
CA LYS A 64 4.54 -8.33 8.12
C LYS A 64 5.90 -8.53 8.82
N GLN A 65 6.28 -7.63 9.72
CA GLN A 65 7.48 -7.73 10.55
C GLN A 65 7.14 -8.43 11.86
#